data_AF-A0A5A7P5X3-F1
#
_entry.id   AF-A0A5A7P5X3-F1
#
_cell.length_a   1.000
_cell.length_b   1.000
_cell.length_c   1.000
_cell.angle_alpha   90.00
_cell.angle_beta   90.00
_cell.angle_gamma   90.00
#
_symmetry.space_group_name_H-M   'P 1'
#
loop_
_entity.id
_entity.type
_entity.pdbx_description
1 polymer ?
#
loop_
_entity_poly.entity_id
_entity_poly.type
_entity_poly.pdbx_seq_one_letter_code
_entity_poly.pdbx_strand_id
1 'polypeptide(L)'
;MQVAKDVQPPPPPVAAGDLSAAPVNVDAALEKVGLLVRRNAVVVFTVSGCCMCHVVKQLLLGLGVGPAVVELDRDPSGAEIHALLLRLAGGGRRQQVVPAVFVGGKYVGGIETVMACHINGTLVPLLKDAGALWL
;
A
#
# COMPACT_ATOMS: atom_id res chain seq x y z
N MET A 1 51.43 25.82 8.64
CA MET A 1 50.42 25.07 9.40
C MET A 1 49.07 25.25 8.74
N GLN A 2 48.72 24.37 7.81
CA GLN A 2 47.37 24.23 7.28
C GLN A 2 47.14 22.73 7.13
N VAL A 3 46.17 22.24 7.87
CA VAL A 3 45.78 20.83 7.96
C VAL A 3 45.00 20.51 6.68
N ALA A 4 45.61 19.78 5.75
CA ALA A 4 44.89 19.16 4.66
C ALA A 4 44.02 18.04 5.24
N LYS A 5 42.72 18.23 5.12
CA LYS A 5 41.69 17.28 5.51
C LYS A 5 41.47 16.36 4.31
N ASP A 6 42.35 15.39 4.13
CA ASP A 6 42.23 14.45 3.03
C ASP A 6 41.18 13.39 3.33
N VAL A 7 40.23 13.37 2.39
CA VAL A 7 39.02 12.55 2.31
C VAL A 7 39.42 11.08 2.22
N GLN A 8 38.94 10.29 3.17
CA GLN A 8 39.08 8.85 3.16
C GLN A 8 38.35 8.27 1.93
N PRO A 9 39.00 7.45 1.09
CA PRO A 9 38.38 6.88 -0.10
C PRO A 9 37.22 5.95 0.28
N PRO A 10 36.17 5.85 -0.56
CA PRO A 10 35.03 4.99 -0.29
C PRO A 10 35.48 3.51 -0.19
N PRO A 11 34.92 2.74 0.74
CA PRO A 11 35.25 1.32 0.87
C PRO A 11 34.90 0.56 -0.43
N PRO A 12 35.63 -0.51 -0.76
CA PRO A 12 35.42 -1.29 -1.97
C PRO A 12 33.99 -1.88 -2.02
N PRO A 13 33.45 -2.14 -3.23
CA PRO A 13 32.15 -2.77 -3.39
C PRO A 13 32.18 -4.15 -2.74
N VAL A 14 31.51 -4.28 -1.60
CA VAL A 14 31.27 -5.58 -0.97
C VAL A 14 30.50 -6.44 -1.95
N ALA A 15 31.13 -7.57 -2.29
CA ALA A 15 30.68 -8.53 -3.27
C ALA A 15 29.25 -9.03 -2.99
N ALA A 16 28.55 -9.35 -4.08
CA ALA A 16 27.24 -9.97 -4.12
C ALA A 16 27.16 -11.17 -3.17
N GLY A 17 26.52 -10.96 -2.03
CA GLY A 17 26.07 -12.01 -1.13
C GLY A 17 24.65 -12.41 -1.53
N ASP A 18 24.52 -13.62 -2.06
CA ASP A 18 23.27 -14.30 -2.34
C ASP A 18 22.57 -14.62 -0.99
N LEU A 19 21.81 -13.66 -0.45
CA LEU A 19 20.98 -13.92 0.73
C LEU A 19 19.65 -14.50 0.26
N SER A 20 19.62 -15.83 0.29
CA SER A 20 18.43 -16.68 0.28
C SER A 20 17.25 -16.00 0.98
N ALA A 21 16.30 -15.54 0.17
CA ALA A 21 14.99 -15.13 0.65
C ALA A 21 14.32 -16.40 1.21
N ALA A 22 14.05 -16.42 2.51
CA ALA A 22 13.08 -17.34 3.07
C ALA A 22 11.82 -17.30 2.20
N PRO A 23 11.12 -18.43 1.98
CA PRO A 23 9.91 -18.46 1.17
C PRO A 23 8.85 -17.59 1.86
N VAL A 24 8.80 -16.31 1.48
CA VAL A 24 7.68 -15.42 1.80
C VAL A 24 6.44 -16.11 1.24
N ASN A 25 5.56 -16.55 2.14
CA ASN A 25 4.35 -17.27 1.78
C ASN A 25 3.33 -16.27 1.20
N VAL A 26 3.59 -15.86 -0.04
CA VAL A 26 2.77 -14.93 -0.81
C VAL A 26 1.39 -15.53 -1.12
N ASP A 27 1.25 -16.85 -1.12
CA ASP A 27 -0.02 -17.55 -1.35
C ASP A 27 -0.97 -17.34 -0.17
N ALA A 28 -0.48 -17.48 1.07
CA ALA A 28 -1.28 -17.19 2.26
C ALA A 28 -1.69 -15.71 2.34
N ALA A 29 -0.80 -14.79 1.93
CA ALA A 29 -1.12 -13.38 1.85
C ALA A 29 -2.18 -13.10 0.76
N LEU A 30 -2.10 -13.77 -0.39
CA LEU A 30 -3.09 -13.65 -1.46
C LEU A 30 -4.46 -14.14 -1.00
N GLU A 31 -4.55 -15.28 -0.34
CA GLU A 31 -5.80 -15.81 0.22
C GLU A 31 -6.38 -14.85 1.26
N LYS A 32 -5.55 -14.32 2.16
CA LYS A 32 -5.98 -13.35 3.19
C LYS A 32 -6.50 -12.06 2.58
N VAL A 33 -5.77 -11.46 1.63
CA VAL A 33 -6.20 -10.27 0.90
C VAL A 33 -7.49 -10.58 0.14
N GLY A 34 -7.56 -11.71 -0.56
CA GLY A 34 -8.74 -12.19 -1.26
C GLY A 34 -9.98 -12.28 -0.36
N LEU A 35 -9.83 -12.81 0.84
CA LEU A 35 -10.92 -12.87 1.82
C LEU A 35 -11.36 -11.48 2.28
N LEU A 36 -10.41 -10.59 2.59
CA LEU A 36 -10.69 -9.23 3.05
C LEU A 36 -11.44 -8.43 1.98
N VAL A 37 -10.99 -8.48 0.73
CA VAL A 37 -11.58 -7.70 -0.38
C VAL A 37 -12.92 -8.25 -0.84
N ARG A 38 -13.20 -9.54 -0.60
CA ARG A 38 -14.51 -10.14 -0.87
C ARG A 38 -15.55 -9.87 0.21
N ARG A 39 -15.12 -9.73 1.47
CA ARG A 39 -16.01 -9.51 2.61
C ARG A 39 -16.39 -8.05 2.81
N ASN A 40 -15.57 -7.12 2.31
CA ASN A 40 -15.75 -5.70 2.54
C ASN A 40 -15.88 -4.98 1.19
N ALA A 41 -16.82 -4.04 1.10
CA ALA A 41 -16.99 -3.23 -0.10
C ALA A 41 -15.75 -2.37 -0.40
N VAL A 42 -15.07 -1.87 0.65
CA VAL A 42 -13.83 -1.11 0.54
C VAL A 42 -12.82 -1.60 1.58
N VAL A 43 -11.59 -1.84 1.15
CA VAL A 43 -10.45 -2.18 2.02
C VAL A 43 -9.31 -1.21 1.78
N VAL A 44 -8.71 -0.71 2.85
CA VAL A 44 -7.54 0.18 2.80
C VAL A 44 -6.41 -0.45 3.60
N PHE A 45 -5.33 -0.81 2.92
CA PHE A 45 -4.09 -1.24 3.56
C PHE A 45 -3.24 -0.01 3.89
N THR A 46 -2.74 0.06 5.12
CA THR A 46 -2.07 1.23 5.69
C THR A 46 -0.86 0.83 6.51
N VAL A 47 -0.06 1.83 6.91
CA VAL A 47 0.99 1.68 7.92
C VAL A 47 0.80 2.77 8.98
N SER A 48 1.06 2.44 10.25
CA SER A 48 1.01 3.41 11.35
C SER A 48 1.88 4.64 11.06
N GLY A 49 1.37 5.83 11.42
CA GLY A 49 2.11 7.09 11.24
C GLY A 49 2.20 7.60 9.79
N CYS A 50 1.60 6.93 8.81
CA CYS A 50 1.57 7.42 7.43
C CYS A 50 0.53 8.54 7.26
N CYS A 51 0.98 9.76 6.97
CA CYS A 51 0.10 10.91 6.71
C CYS A 51 -0.82 10.69 5.50
N MET A 52 -0.32 10.08 4.43
CA MET A 52 -1.11 9.79 3.23
C MET A 52 -2.22 8.76 3.50
N CYS A 53 -1.96 7.77 4.36
CA CYS A 53 -2.99 6.83 4.81
C CYS A 53 -4.10 7.55 5.59
N HIS A 54 -3.76 8.56 6.38
CA HIS A 54 -4.76 9.38 7.08
C HIS A 54 -5.65 10.13 6.09
N VAL A 55 -5.06 10.77 5.06
CA VAL A 55 -5.81 11.49 4.02
C VAL A 55 -6.83 10.59 3.33
N VAL A 56 -6.42 9.40 2.86
CA VAL A 56 -7.35 8.46 2.19
C VAL A 56 -8.45 7.98 3.13
N LYS A 57 -8.12 7.70 4.40
CA LYS A 57 -9.12 7.33 5.41
C LYS A 57 -10.15 8.45 5.62
N GLN A 58 -9.69 9.68 5.79
CA GLN A 58 -10.57 10.84 5.98
C GLN A 58 -11.42 11.13 4.74
N LEU A 59 -10.86 10.99 3.54
CA LEU A 59 -11.60 11.14 2.30
C LEU A 59 -12.78 10.16 2.22
N LEU A 60 -12.52 8.86 2.45
CA LEU A 60 -13.56 7.84 2.39
C LEU A 60 -14.63 8.04 3.47
N LEU A 61 -14.22 8.35 4.71
CA LEU A 61 -15.14 8.65 5.79
C LEU A 61 -15.99 9.89 5.50
N GLY A 62 -15.38 10.94 4.94
CA GLY A 62 -16.07 12.17 4.55
C GLY A 62 -17.09 11.97 3.41
N LEU A 63 -16.90 10.93 2.59
CA LEU A 63 -17.87 10.50 1.57
C LEU A 63 -18.98 9.60 2.15
N GLY A 64 -18.96 9.29 3.45
CA GLY A 64 -19.93 8.40 4.10
C GLY A 64 -19.62 6.91 3.95
N VAL A 65 -18.39 6.56 3.54
CA VAL A 65 -17.94 5.17 3.38
C VAL A 65 -17.27 4.69 4.66
N GLY A 66 -17.60 3.49 5.14
CA GLY A 66 -16.90 2.80 6.22
C GLY A 66 -15.89 1.78 5.68
N PRO A 67 -14.63 2.15 5.37
CA PRO A 67 -13.65 1.20 4.86
C PRO A 67 -13.14 0.26 5.95
N ALA A 68 -12.88 -0.99 5.58
CA ALA A 68 -12.08 -1.88 6.41
C ALA A 68 -10.60 -1.46 6.32
N VAL A 69 -9.98 -1.17 7.45
CA VAL A 69 -8.57 -0.73 7.51
C VAL A 69 -7.70 -1.87 8.02
N VAL A 70 -6.61 -2.14 7.32
CA VAL A 70 -5.61 -3.13 7.72
C VAL A 70 -4.27 -2.43 7.87
N GLU A 71 -3.70 -2.49 9.07
CA GLU A 71 -2.39 -1.89 9.38
C GLU A 71 -1.30 -2.96 9.20
N LEU A 72 -0.48 -2.81 8.15
CA LEU A 72 0.51 -3.81 7.76
C LEU A 72 1.63 -3.96 8.79
N ASP A 73 2.01 -2.89 9.48
CA ASP A 73 3.02 -2.93 10.54
C ASP A 73 2.56 -3.62 11.83
N ARG A 74 1.25 -3.89 11.95
CA ARG A 74 0.65 -4.59 13.10
C ARG A 74 0.09 -5.96 12.74
N ASP A 75 0.05 -6.30 11.45
CA ASP A 75 -0.44 -7.58 10.97
C ASP A 75 0.71 -8.59 10.88
N PRO A 76 0.57 -9.81 11.44
CA PRO A 76 1.61 -10.84 11.35
C PRO A 76 2.00 -11.23 9.92
N SER A 77 1.08 -11.06 8.95
CA SER A 77 1.30 -11.30 7.53
C SER A 77 1.60 -10.01 6.75
N GLY A 78 1.93 -8.93 7.46
CA GLY A 78 2.06 -7.60 6.89
C GLY A 78 3.18 -7.48 5.85
N ALA A 79 4.30 -8.17 6.06
CA ALA A 79 5.43 -8.16 5.13
C ALA A 79 5.07 -8.85 3.81
N GLU A 80 4.41 -10.01 3.86
CA GLU A 80 3.95 -10.75 2.69
C GLU A 80 2.85 -10.01 1.94
N ILE A 81 1.90 -9.41 2.67
CA ILE A 81 0.87 -8.56 2.07
C ILE A 81 1.51 -7.34 1.40
N HIS A 82 2.48 -6.68 2.04
CA HIS A 82 3.19 -5.55 1.44
C HIS A 82 3.91 -5.96 0.14
N ALA A 83 4.57 -7.11 0.12
CA ALA A 83 5.21 -7.66 -1.07
C ALA A 83 4.19 -7.98 -2.19
N LEU A 84 3.03 -8.53 -1.85
CA LEU A 84 1.94 -8.75 -2.80
C LEU A 84 1.41 -7.44 -3.38
N LEU A 85 1.18 -6.42 -2.55
CA LEU A 85 0.70 -5.12 -2.99
C LEU A 85 1.74 -4.40 -3.88
N LEU A 86 3.05 -4.54 -3.61
CA LEU A 86 4.13 -4.09 -4.50
C LEU A 86 4.05 -4.72 -5.89
N ARG A 87 3.75 -6.03 -5.95
CA ARG A 87 3.58 -6.73 -7.22
C ARG A 87 2.34 -6.22 -7.98
N LEU A 88 1.22 -6.00 -7.28
CA LEU A 88 0.00 -5.44 -7.87
C LEU A 88 0.19 -4.01 -8.38
N ALA A 89 1.01 -3.20 -7.69
CA ALA A 89 1.34 -1.84 -8.08
C ALA A 89 2.34 -1.75 -9.25
N GLY A 90 2.78 -2.87 -9.84
CA GLY A 90 3.67 -2.89 -11.00
C GLY A 90 5.17 -2.87 -10.69
N GLY A 91 5.60 -3.16 -9.45
CA GLY A 91 7.00 -3.51 -9.14
C GLY A 91 8.03 -2.37 -9.21
N GLY A 92 7.59 -1.10 -9.25
CA GLY A 92 8.50 0.06 -9.26
C GLY A 92 9.26 0.24 -7.94
N ARG A 93 10.59 0.41 -8.00
CA ARG A 93 11.52 0.54 -6.86
C ARG A 93 11.28 1.74 -5.91
N ARG A 94 10.29 2.60 -6.17
CA ARG A 94 9.98 3.81 -5.38
C ARG A 94 8.49 4.05 -5.10
N GLN A 95 7.59 3.13 -5.47
CA GLN A 95 6.18 3.29 -5.11
C GLN A 95 6.00 3.00 -3.62
N GLN A 96 5.66 4.01 -2.84
CA GLN A 96 4.96 3.78 -1.57
C GLN A 96 3.66 3.06 -1.90
N VAL A 97 3.56 1.80 -1.47
CA VAL A 97 2.42 0.96 -1.76
C VAL A 97 1.24 1.21 -0.83
N VAL A 98 1.51 1.87 0.29
CA VAL A 98 0.47 2.35 1.20
C VAL A 98 0.24 3.86 1.03
N PRO A 99 -1.02 4.33 1.08
CA PRO A 99 -2.24 3.52 1.21
C PRO A 99 -2.52 2.73 -0.07
N ALA A 100 -2.90 1.46 0.07
CA ALA A 100 -3.38 0.62 -1.04
C ALA A 100 -4.89 0.40 -0.88
N VAL A 101 -5.65 0.78 -1.89
CA VAL A 101 -7.12 0.79 -1.83
C VAL A 101 -7.72 -0.25 -2.76
N PHE A 102 -8.65 -1.02 -2.22
CA PHE A 102 -9.51 -1.94 -2.96
C PHE A 102 -10.96 -1.51 -2.83
N VAL A 103 -11.70 -1.61 -3.93
CA VAL A 103 -13.14 -1.33 -3.97
C VAL A 103 -13.84 -2.39 -4.78
N GLY A 104 -14.92 -2.96 -4.26
CA GLY A 104 -15.70 -4.01 -4.92
C GLY A 104 -14.85 -5.24 -5.28
N GLY A 105 -13.86 -5.58 -4.45
CA GLY A 105 -12.94 -6.69 -4.70
C GLY A 105 -11.81 -6.39 -5.70
N LYS A 106 -11.72 -5.19 -6.27
CA LYS A 106 -10.71 -4.81 -7.27
C LYS A 106 -9.67 -3.87 -6.68
N TYR A 107 -8.41 -4.05 -7.06
CA TYR A 107 -7.33 -3.12 -6.71
C TYR A 107 -7.51 -1.81 -7.49
N VAL A 108 -7.74 -0.71 -6.77
CA VAL A 108 -7.89 0.63 -7.37
C VAL A 108 -6.53 1.29 -7.50
N GLY A 109 -5.69 1.18 -6.47
CA GLY A 109 -4.34 1.75 -6.50
C GLY A 109 -3.95 2.46 -5.21
N GLY A 110 -2.97 3.34 -5.36
CA GLY A 110 -2.44 4.18 -4.30
C GLY A 110 -3.23 5.47 -4.09
N ILE A 111 -2.71 6.36 -3.25
CA ILE A 111 -3.30 7.69 -3.03
C ILE A 111 -3.44 8.50 -4.32
N GLU A 112 -2.45 8.47 -5.22
CA GLU A 112 -2.50 9.22 -6.48
C GLU A 112 -3.73 8.83 -7.32
N THR A 113 -3.97 7.53 -7.48
CA THR A 113 -5.12 7.02 -8.23
C THR A 113 -6.45 7.37 -7.54
N VAL A 114 -6.53 7.21 -6.22
CA VAL A 114 -7.74 7.53 -5.45
C VAL A 114 -8.07 9.02 -5.54
N MET A 115 -7.06 9.90 -5.41
CA MET A 115 -7.24 11.33 -5.54
C MET A 115 -7.63 11.73 -6.97
N ALA A 116 -7.02 11.12 -7.98
CA ALA A 116 -7.42 11.32 -9.38
C ALA A 116 -8.90 10.94 -9.60
N CYS A 117 -9.33 9.79 -9.07
CA CYS A 117 -10.73 9.36 -9.13
C CYS A 117 -11.68 10.31 -8.37
N HIS A 118 -11.23 10.90 -7.27
CA HIS A 118 -12.03 11.88 -6.54
C HIS A 118 -12.18 13.19 -7.34
N ILE A 119 -11.08 13.71 -7.88
CA ILE A 119 -11.06 14.96 -8.65
C ILE A 119 -11.88 14.85 -9.94
N ASN A 120 -11.78 13.73 -10.65
CA ASN A 120 -12.52 13.52 -11.89
C ASN A 120 -13.97 13.03 -11.68
N GLY A 121 -14.42 12.89 -10.43
CA GLY A 121 -15.78 12.48 -10.08
C GLY A 121 -16.09 10.98 -10.26
N THR A 122 -15.13 10.15 -10.65
CA THR A 122 -15.35 8.70 -10.87
C THR A 122 -15.36 7.88 -9.58
N LEU A 123 -14.85 8.42 -8.47
CA LEU A 123 -14.78 7.70 -7.19
C LEU A 123 -16.16 7.38 -6.62
N VAL A 124 -17.10 8.34 -6.65
CA VAL A 124 -18.45 8.15 -6.08
C VAL A 124 -19.25 7.07 -6.83
N PRO A 125 -19.34 7.09 -8.18
CA PRO A 125 -19.95 5.99 -8.93
C PRO A 125 -19.33 4.62 -8.59
N LEU A 126 -18.01 4.54 -8.54
CA LEU A 126 -17.29 3.30 -8.23
C LEU A 126 -17.60 2.77 -6.82
N LEU A 127 -17.77 3.67 -5.85
CA LEU A 127 -18.19 3.31 -4.48
C LEU A 127 -19.66 2.85 -4.42
N LYS A 128 -20.56 3.48 -5.20
CA LYS A 128 -21.96 3.08 -5.29
C LYS A 128 -22.12 1.69 -5.90
N ASP A 129 -21.42 1.42 -7.01
CA ASP A 129 -21.43 0.12 -7.67
C ASP A 129 -20.91 -1.00 -6.77
N ALA A 130 -19.97 -0.69 -5.87
CA ALA A 130 -19.47 -1.62 -4.87
C ALA A 130 -20.39 -1.78 -3.64
N GLY A 131 -21.50 -1.05 -3.56
CA GLY A 131 -22.41 -1.05 -2.41
C GLY A 131 -21.80 -0.41 -1.15
N ALA A 132 -20.73 0.38 -1.30
CA ALA A 132 -20.02 1.03 -0.21
C ALA A 132 -20.69 2.33 0.27
N LEU A 133 -21.64 2.84 -0.53
CA LEU A 133 -22.34 4.09 -0.29
C LEU A 133 -23.80 3.95 -0.71
N TRP A 134 -24.71 4.31 0.18
CA TRP A 134 -26.16 4.35 -0.06
C TRP A 134 -26.63 5.80 0.08
N LEU A 135 -26.75 6.51 -1.05
CA LEU A 135 -27.32 7.87 -1.16
C LEU A 135 -28.51 7.83 -2.10
#